data_AF-A3XKF7-F1
#
_entry.id   AF-A3XKF7-F1
#
_cell.length_a   1.000
_cell.length_b   1.000
_cell.length_c   1.000
_cell.angle_alpha   90.00
_cell.angle_beta   90.00
_cell.angle_gamma   90.00
#
_symmetry.space_group_name_H-M   'P 1'
#
loop_
_entity.id
_entity.type
_entity.pdbx_description
1 polymer ?
#
loop_
_entity_poly.entity_id
_entity_poly.type
_entity_poly.pdbx_seq_one_letter_code
_entity_poly.pdbx_strand_id
1 'polypeptide(L)'
;MNSKLSSLLHFLNENRYYNKRLQSNSYNRFLAPFDSLEDKLYSILHHVANTQSQPKIDLLAPFFQKVYSNKLQLHSFKAFIDFLTDKENGAYNYESLYYGMLRQKGWGNKTSALFTKTIYHLHNGKYGFQNSIWDDAPKIIDKEEKIFLPVDAVIEAIFHRIDPTIKWNFHKINKLLQHNYSSEEMEVWDDLWFWGFINQRGSGLTREFVWNESKYWALLETEKNSVVIEEIKLKSLQFLSLLNPKQ
;
A
#
# COMPACT_ATOMS: atom_id res chain seq x y z
N MET A 1 2.95 -11.78 21.29
CA MET A 1 2.89 -10.98 20.05
C MET A 1 2.70 -11.87 18.82
N ASN A 2 3.57 -12.85 18.58
CA ASN A 2 3.53 -13.70 17.38
C ASN A 2 2.18 -14.40 17.13
N SER A 3 1.54 -14.98 18.16
CA SER A 3 0.21 -15.60 18.01
C SER A 3 -0.88 -14.62 17.53
N LYS A 4 -0.85 -13.36 18.00
CA LYS A 4 -1.76 -12.31 17.53
C LYS A 4 -1.47 -11.93 16.08
N LEU A 5 -0.20 -11.78 15.70
CA LEU A 5 0.17 -11.47 14.32
C LEU A 5 -0.20 -12.60 13.35
N SER A 6 -0.01 -13.87 13.73
CA SER A 6 -0.47 -15.01 12.96
C SER A 6 -1.99 -15.03 12.80
N SER A 7 -2.73 -14.73 13.86
CA SER A 7 -4.21 -14.66 13.80
C SER A 7 -4.69 -13.50 12.91
N LEU A 8 -4.01 -12.36 12.96
CA LEU A 8 -4.28 -11.23 12.06
C LEU A 8 -3.97 -11.59 10.62
N LEU A 9 -2.80 -12.15 10.32
CA LEU A 9 -2.44 -12.55 8.96
C LEU A 9 -3.43 -13.59 8.39
N HIS A 10 -3.86 -14.56 9.21
CA HIS A 10 -4.91 -15.49 8.81
C HIS A 10 -6.21 -14.75 8.46
N PHE A 11 -6.67 -13.83 9.32
CA PHE A 11 -7.84 -13.00 9.03
C PHE A 11 -7.68 -12.18 7.74
N LEU A 12 -6.52 -11.57 7.51
CA LEU A 12 -6.26 -10.79 6.30
C LEU A 12 -6.35 -11.67 5.05
N ASN A 13 -5.77 -12.89 5.08
CA ASN A 13 -5.85 -13.83 3.96
C ASN A 13 -7.29 -14.26 3.64
N GLU A 14 -8.06 -14.67 4.66
CA GLU A 14 -9.45 -15.12 4.50
C GLU A 14 -10.38 -14.02 3.95
N ASN A 15 -10.05 -12.75 4.23
CA ASN A 15 -10.89 -11.61 3.85
C ASN A 15 -10.21 -10.68 2.83
N ARG A 16 -9.21 -11.19 2.13
CA ARG A 16 -8.37 -10.43 1.18
C ARG A 16 -9.15 -9.84 0.02
N TYR A 17 -10.23 -10.51 -0.37
CA TYR A 17 -11.02 -10.14 -1.54
C TYR A 17 -11.63 -8.73 -1.43
N TYR A 18 -11.96 -8.24 -0.22
CA TYR A 18 -12.53 -6.90 -0.06
C TYR A 18 -11.53 -5.81 -0.39
N ASN A 19 -10.31 -5.87 0.18
CA ASN A 19 -9.29 -4.88 -0.12
C ASN A 19 -8.81 -5.01 -1.57
N LYS A 20 -8.68 -6.24 -2.11
CA LYS A 20 -8.36 -6.43 -3.53
C LYS A 20 -9.35 -5.73 -4.47
N ARG A 21 -10.65 -5.84 -4.19
CA ARG A 21 -11.70 -5.18 -4.96
C ARG A 21 -11.64 -3.66 -4.82
N LEU A 22 -11.45 -3.15 -3.60
CA LEU A 22 -11.26 -1.72 -3.33
C LEU A 22 -10.07 -1.17 -4.12
N GLN A 23 -8.91 -1.84 -4.05
CA GLN A 23 -7.68 -1.43 -4.75
C GLN A 23 -7.88 -1.48 -6.27
N SER A 24 -8.49 -2.55 -6.80
CA SER A 24 -8.78 -2.66 -8.24
C SER A 24 -9.67 -1.52 -8.74
N ASN A 25 -10.71 -1.18 -7.98
CA ASN A 25 -11.60 -0.05 -8.29
C ASN A 25 -10.87 1.30 -8.22
N SER A 26 -9.99 1.48 -7.22
CA SER A 26 -9.17 2.69 -7.11
C SER A 26 -8.24 2.84 -8.32
N TYR A 27 -7.54 1.77 -8.69
CA TYR A 27 -6.63 1.75 -9.85
C TYR A 27 -7.37 2.09 -11.14
N ASN A 28 -8.50 1.44 -11.39
CA ASN A 28 -9.34 1.75 -12.54
C ASN A 28 -9.72 3.23 -12.59
N ARG A 29 -10.09 3.83 -11.46
CA ARG A 29 -10.52 5.23 -11.43
C ARG A 29 -9.42 6.22 -11.83
N PHE A 30 -8.19 6.04 -11.36
CA PHE A 30 -7.11 6.98 -11.69
C PHE A 30 -6.32 6.57 -12.94
N LEU A 31 -6.52 5.38 -13.50
CA LEU A 31 -5.83 4.91 -14.71
C LEU A 31 -6.69 4.93 -15.97
N ALA A 32 -7.99 4.64 -15.87
CA ALA A 32 -8.88 4.57 -17.02
C ALA A 32 -8.98 5.85 -17.86
N PRO A 33 -8.83 7.07 -17.29
CA PRO A 33 -8.84 8.30 -18.10
C PRO A 33 -7.64 8.48 -19.02
N PHE A 34 -6.61 7.64 -18.94
CA PHE A 34 -5.36 7.80 -19.66
C PHE A 34 -5.13 6.62 -20.61
N ASP A 35 -4.79 6.91 -21.86
CA ASP A 35 -4.52 5.89 -22.87
C ASP A 35 -3.06 5.44 -22.86
N SER A 36 -2.14 6.41 -22.83
CA SER A 36 -0.70 6.19 -22.91
C SER A 36 -0.13 5.61 -21.62
N LEU A 37 0.97 4.86 -21.76
CA LEU A 37 1.75 4.34 -20.65
C LEU A 37 2.28 5.48 -19.77
N GLU A 38 2.79 6.51 -20.42
CA GLU A 38 3.43 7.67 -19.79
C GLU A 38 2.46 8.45 -18.91
N ASP A 39 1.24 8.69 -19.39
CA ASP A 39 0.24 9.43 -18.64
C ASP A 39 -0.33 8.58 -17.49
N LYS A 40 -0.44 7.25 -17.67
CA LYS A 40 -0.76 6.32 -16.58
C LYS A 40 0.30 6.33 -15.47
N LEU A 41 1.59 6.25 -15.84
CA LEU A 41 2.70 6.36 -14.89
C LEU A 41 2.64 7.69 -14.13
N TYR A 42 2.41 8.79 -14.85
CA TYR A 42 2.28 10.11 -14.24
C TYR A 42 1.09 10.16 -13.27
N SER A 43 -0.05 9.59 -13.65
CA SER A 43 -1.23 9.49 -12.80
C SER A 43 -0.98 8.68 -11.52
N ILE A 44 -0.27 7.54 -11.61
CA ILE A 44 0.10 6.73 -10.44
C ILE A 44 0.96 7.56 -9.47
N LEU A 45 1.98 8.24 -9.99
CA LEU A 45 2.87 9.08 -9.19
C LEU A 45 2.09 10.18 -8.48
N HIS A 46 1.18 10.86 -9.19
CA HIS A 46 0.30 11.89 -8.62
C HIS A 46 -0.63 11.30 -7.55
N HIS A 47 -1.27 10.17 -7.84
CA HIS A 47 -2.17 9.51 -6.89
C HIS A 47 -1.45 9.17 -5.59
N VAL A 48 -0.27 8.55 -5.67
CA VAL A 48 0.50 8.16 -4.48
C VAL A 48 0.99 9.39 -3.71
N ALA A 49 1.52 10.41 -4.40
CA ALA A 49 1.98 11.64 -3.75
C ALA A 49 0.85 12.36 -2.99
N ASN A 50 -0.36 12.38 -3.56
CA ASN A 50 -1.53 13.00 -2.95
C ASN A 50 -2.19 12.16 -1.83
N THR A 51 -1.69 10.95 -1.53
CA THR A 51 -2.08 10.23 -0.31
C THR A 51 -1.39 10.75 0.95
N GLN A 52 -0.40 11.64 0.80
CA GLN A 52 0.21 12.38 1.91
C GLN A 52 -0.82 13.39 2.43
N SER A 53 -0.96 13.51 3.75
CA SER A 53 -1.88 14.49 4.36
C SER A 53 -1.52 15.94 4.01
N GLN A 54 -0.23 16.20 3.79
CA GLN A 54 0.32 17.48 3.34
C GLN A 54 1.51 17.20 2.41
N PRO A 55 1.27 17.04 1.10
CA PRO A 55 2.34 16.79 0.14
C PRO A 55 3.34 17.95 0.13
N LYS A 56 4.63 17.64 0.15
CA LYS A 56 5.69 18.67 0.05
C LYS A 56 5.87 19.07 -1.42
N ILE A 57 4.91 19.81 -1.97
CA ILE A 57 4.79 20.10 -3.41
C ILE A 57 6.10 20.68 -3.96
N ASP A 58 6.73 21.62 -3.27
CA ASP A 58 7.99 22.24 -3.72
C ASP A 58 9.14 21.24 -3.86
N LEU A 59 9.14 20.19 -3.02
CA LEU A 59 10.13 19.11 -3.11
C LEU A 59 9.80 18.09 -4.19
N LEU A 60 8.51 17.89 -4.46
CA LEU A 60 8.01 16.94 -5.46
C LEU A 60 8.10 17.49 -6.89
N ALA A 61 7.88 18.80 -7.08
CA ALA A 61 7.78 19.42 -8.39
C ALA A 61 8.98 19.16 -9.30
N PRO A 62 10.25 19.25 -8.84
CA PRO A 62 11.41 18.95 -9.69
C PRO A 62 11.41 17.50 -10.20
N PHE A 63 10.98 16.54 -9.37
CA PHE A 63 10.87 15.14 -9.78
C PHE A 63 9.79 14.95 -10.85
N PHE A 64 8.61 15.54 -10.65
CA PHE A 64 7.53 15.49 -11.65
C PHE A 64 7.92 16.15 -12.97
N GLN A 65 8.66 17.27 -12.93
CA GLN A 65 9.22 17.90 -14.13
C GLN A 65 10.24 16.97 -14.82
N LYS A 66 11.14 16.34 -14.06
CA LYS A 66 12.12 15.35 -14.58
C LYS A 66 11.39 14.19 -15.27
N VAL A 67 10.36 13.62 -14.64
CA VAL A 67 9.56 12.51 -15.21
C VAL A 67 8.88 12.95 -16.50
N TYR A 68 8.19 14.10 -16.49
CA TYR A 68 7.45 14.58 -17.66
C TYR A 68 8.38 14.85 -18.86
N SER A 69 9.53 15.47 -18.62
CA SER A 69 10.52 15.76 -19.67
C SER A 69 11.17 14.51 -20.25
N ASN A 70 11.19 13.39 -19.52
CA ASN A 70 11.80 12.12 -19.95
C ASN A 70 10.77 11.03 -20.26
N LYS A 71 9.48 11.36 -20.35
CA LYS A 71 8.39 10.37 -20.32
C LYS A 71 8.51 9.24 -21.37
N LEU A 72 8.97 9.57 -22.58
CA LEU A 72 9.18 8.59 -23.67
C LEU A 72 10.30 7.57 -23.39
N GLN A 73 11.21 7.90 -22.45
CA GLN A 73 12.30 7.01 -22.03
C GLN A 73 11.86 6.07 -20.91
N LEU A 74 10.66 6.23 -20.34
CA LEU A 74 10.14 5.46 -19.21
C LEU A 74 9.21 4.32 -19.63
N HIS A 75 9.40 3.79 -20.86
CA HIS A 75 8.54 2.79 -21.50
C HIS A 75 8.70 1.37 -20.93
N SER A 76 9.60 1.16 -19.98
CA SER A 76 9.86 -0.14 -19.36
C SER A 76 10.15 0.01 -17.86
N PHE A 77 9.87 -1.04 -17.09
CA PHE A 77 10.15 -1.12 -15.66
C PHE A 77 11.65 -0.96 -15.39
N LYS A 78 12.49 -1.63 -16.19
CA LYS A 78 13.95 -1.48 -16.18
C LYS A 78 14.36 -0.02 -16.39
N ALA A 79 13.86 0.60 -17.45
CA ALA A 79 14.20 1.98 -17.79
C ALA A 79 13.77 2.97 -16.70
N PHE A 80 12.63 2.73 -16.05
CA PHE A 80 12.19 3.54 -14.92
C PHE A 80 13.12 3.40 -13.69
N ILE A 81 13.61 2.20 -13.39
CA ILE A 81 14.59 1.99 -12.30
C ILE A 81 15.93 2.66 -12.62
N ASP A 82 16.42 2.53 -13.86
CA ASP A 82 17.64 3.20 -14.31
C ASP A 82 17.50 4.73 -14.15
N PHE A 83 16.34 5.29 -14.55
CA PHE A 83 15.99 6.70 -14.38
C PHE A 83 15.97 7.19 -12.92
N LEU A 84 15.51 6.34 -12.00
CA LEU A 84 15.44 6.65 -10.57
C LEU A 84 16.80 6.55 -9.88
N THR A 85 17.64 5.62 -10.32
CA THR A 85 18.90 5.30 -9.63
C THR A 85 20.12 5.94 -10.27
N ASP A 86 19.98 6.51 -11.46
CA ASP A 86 21.05 6.99 -12.34
C ASP A 86 22.13 5.91 -12.53
N LYS A 87 21.72 4.62 -12.61
CA LYS A 87 22.60 3.46 -12.75
C LYS A 87 22.01 2.45 -13.73
N GLU A 88 22.77 2.08 -14.74
CA GLU A 88 22.46 0.96 -15.63
C GLU A 88 22.97 -0.38 -15.05
N ASN A 89 22.33 -1.48 -15.43
CA ASN A 89 22.69 -2.86 -15.08
C ASN A 89 22.59 -3.19 -13.58
N GLY A 90 21.67 -2.53 -12.88
CA GLY A 90 21.31 -2.85 -11.51
C GLY A 90 20.37 -4.07 -11.37
N ALA A 91 19.97 -4.37 -10.13
CA ALA A 91 18.84 -5.26 -9.89
C ALA A 91 17.55 -4.57 -10.35
N TYR A 92 16.70 -5.29 -11.11
CA TYR A 92 15.44 -4.78 -11.64
C TYR A 92 14.27 -5.45 -10.94
N ASN A 93 13.99 -5.00 -9.74
CA ASN A 93 12.96 -5.59 -8.90
C ASN A 93 12.26 -4.60 -7.97
N TYR A 94 11.31 -5.07 -7.19
CA TYR A 94 10.48 -4.20 -6.35
C TYR A 94 11.27 -3.55 -5.20
N GLU A 95 12.31 -4.22 -4.68
CA GLU A 95 13.20 -3.62 -3.69
C GLU A 95 14.02 -2.46 -4.30
N SER A 96 14.57 -2.65 -5.51
CA SER A 96 15.29 -1.59 -6.22
C SER A 96 14.37 -0.41 -6.58
N LEU A 97 13.11 -0.68 -6.94
CA LEU A 97 12.10 0.36 -7.17
C LEU A 97 11.83 1.18 -5.91
N TYR A 98 11.67 0.51 -4.77
CA TYR A 98 11.46 1.16 -3.47
C TYR A 98 12.61 2.12 -3.15
N TYR A 99 13.86 1.65 -3.24
CA TYR A 99 15.02 2.48 -2.94
C TYR A 99 15.27 3.57 -3.99
N GLY A 100 14.96 3.31 -5.27
CA GLY A 100 15.00 4.29 -6.34
C GLY A 100 14.05 5.46 -6.06
N MET A 101 12.82 5.15 -5.67
CA MET A 101 11.83 6.16 -5.25
C MET A 101 12.25 6.89 -3.98
N LEU A 102 12.74 6.17 -2.96
CA LEU A 102 13.17 6.77 -1.69
C LEU A 102 14.31 7.80 -1.84
N ARG A 103 15.12 7.71 -2.89
CA ARG A 103 16.17 8.68 -3.20
C ARG A 103 15.63 10.00 -3.78
N GLN A 104 14.41 9.99 -4.30
CA GLN A 104 13.82 11.17 -4.91
C GLN A 104 13.33 12.13 -3.83
N LYS A 105 13.69 13.41 -3.95
CA LYS A 105 13.21 14.44 -3.03
C LYS A 105 11.67 14.49 -3.03
N GLY A 106 11.09 14.65 -1.85
CA GLY A 106 9.63 14.63 -1.66
C GLY A 106 9.02 13.24 -1.45
N TRP A 107 9.76 12.16 -1.75
CA TRP A 107 9.33 10.78 -1.53
C TRP A 107 9.93 10.23 -0.24
N GLY A 108 9.07 9.82 0.70
CA GLY A 108 9.48 9.19 1.95
C GLY A 108 9.16 7.70 1.99
N ASN A 109 9.61 7.02 3.04
CA ASN A 109 9.41 5.59 3.29
C ASN A 109 7.99 5.08 2.94
N LYS A 110 6.94 5.72 3.49
CA LYS A 110 5.55 5.32 3.24
C LYS A 110 5.19 5.42 1.75
N THR A 111 5.45 6.56 1.12
CA THR A 111 5.04 6.78 -0.28
C THR A 111 5.86 5.98 -1.26
N SER A 112 7.15 5.74 -1.00
CA SER A 112 7.96 4.83 -1.82
C SER A 112 7.44 3.40 -1.70
N ALA A 113 7.11 2.94 -0.49
CA ALA A 113 6.50 1.61 -0.30
C ALA A 113 5.14 1.49 -1.01
N LEU A 114 4.29 2.52 -0.88
CA LEU A 114 2.97 2.53 -1.51
C LEU A 114 3.06 2.54 -3.03
N PHE A 115 4.00 3.30 -3.60
CA PHE A 115 4.27 3.31 -5.03
C PHE A 115 4.72 1.93 -5.52
N THR A 116 5.75 1.35 -4.89
CA THR A 116 6.25 0.01 -5.24
C THR A 116 5.13 -1.04 -5.17
N LYS A 117 4.31 -1.01 -4.13
CA LYS A 117 3.17 -1.92 -3.98
C LYS A 117 2.13 -1.72 -5.09
N THR A 118 1.81 -0.47 -5.41
CA THR A 118 0.87 -0.14 -6.49
C THR A 118 1.37 -0.70 -7.82
N ILE A 119 2.66 -0.51 -8.14
CA ILE A 119 3.25 -1.11 -9.33
C ILE A 119 3.10 -2.63 -9.29
N TYR A 120 3.53 -3.32 -8.23
CA TYR A 120 3.37 -4.78 -8.14
C TYR A 120 1.93 -5.25 -8.40
N HIS A 121 0.93 -4.58 -7.85
CA HIS A 121 -0.47 -4.91 -8.08
C HIS A 121 -0.91 -4.81 -9.54
N LEU A 122 -0.42 -3.80 -10.25
CA LEU A 122 -0.75 -3.59 -11.66
C LEU A 122 -0.11 -4.65 -12.58
N HIS A 123 0.90 -5.39 -12.12
CA HIS A 123 1.64 -6.36 -12.95
C HIS A 123 1.49 -7.82 -12.51
N ASN A 124 1.07 -8.10 -11.27
CA ASN A 124 1.03 -9.48 -10.75
C ASN A 124 -0.15 -10.33 -11.27
N GLY A 125 -1.10 -9.74 -12.01
CA GLY A 125 -2.27 -10.42 -12.58
C GLY A 125 -3.34 -10.84 -11.57
N LYS A 126 -3.26 -10.41 -10.31
CA LYS A 126 -4.19 -10.75 -9.22
C LYS A 126 -5.20 -9.64 -8.88
N TYR A 127 -5.07 -8.49 -9.54
CA TYR A 127 -5.96 -7.33 -9.38
C TYR A 127 -6.73 -7.08 -10.68
N GLY A 128 -7.93 -6.52 -10.59
CA GLY A 128 -8.89 -6.41 -11.71
C GLY A 128 -8.52 -5.39 -12.80
N PHE A 129 -7.27 -4.94 -12.85
CA PHE A 129 -6.78 -4.05 -13.89
C PHE A 129 -6.20 -4.89 -15.04
N GLN A 130 -6.77 -4.76 -16.23
CA GLN A 130 -6.44 -5.63 -17.36
C GLN A 130 -5.16 -5.24 -18.11
N ASN A 131 -4.66 -4.01 -17.93
CA ASN A 131 -3.60 -3.45 -18.77
C ASN A 131 -2.38 -3.06 -17.95
N SER A 132 -1.45 -3.98 -17.71
CA SER A 132 -0.15 -3.64 -17.12
C SER A 132 0.50 -2.44 -17.82
N ILE A 133 1.17 -1.56 -17.07
CA ILE A 133 1.82 -0.38 -17.66
C ILE A 133 3.17 -0.72 -18.33
N TRP A 134 3.75 -1.88 -18.08
CA TRP A 134 5.07 -2.31 -18.48
C TRP A 134 5.05 -3.83 -18.64
N ASP A 135 5.56 -4.31 -19.77
CA ASP A 135 5.59 -5.74 -20.09
C ASP A 135 6.75 -6.47 -19.38
N ASP A 136 7.83 -5.74 -19.05
CA ASP A 136 9.05 -6.25 -18.42
C ASP A 136 9.01 -6.23 -16.88
N ALA A 137 7.92 -5.75 -16.27
CA ALA A 137 7.77 -5.73 -14.82
C ALA A 137 7.59 -7.17 -14.25
N PRO A 138 8.27 -7.53 -13.14
CA PRO A 138 8.14 -8.87 -12.57
C PRO A 138 6.71 -9.18 -12.07
N LYS A 139 6.16 -10.35 -12.42
CA LYS A 139 4.81 -10.75 -11.98
C LYS A 139 4.79 -11.34 -10.57
N ILE A 140 5.95 -11.76 -10.07
CA ILE A 140 6.16 -12.38 -8.76
C ILE A 140 7.22 -11.58 -8.01
N ILE A 141 7.20 -11.69 -6.68
CA ILE A 141 8.22 -11.10 -5.81
C ILE A 141 9.25 -12.19 -5.52
N ASP A 142 10.54 -11.90 -5.71
CA ASP A 142 11.60 -12.83 -5.33
C ASP A 142 11.62 -13.03 -3.80
N LYS A 143 11.93 -14.24 -3.35
CA LYS A 143 11.99 -14.58 -1.92
C LYS A 143 13.06 -13.80 -1.16
N GLU A 144 14.13 -13.40 -1.85
CA GLU A 144 15.23 -12.64 -1.26
C GLU A 144 14.96 -11.12 -1.25
N GLU A 145 13.95 -10.66 -2.00
CA GLU A 145 13.60 -9.23 -2.07
C GLU A 145 12.89 -8.75 -0.84
N LYS A 146 13.25 -7.56 -0.36
CA LYS A 146 12.50 -6.90 0.72
C LYS A 146 11.33 -6.11 0.19
N ILE A 147 10.13 -6.48 0.62
CA ILE A 147 8.91 -5.70 0.45
C ILE A 147 8.57 -4.96 1.72
N PHE A 148 8.13 -3.71 1.58
CA PHE A 148 7.81 -2.83 2.69
C PHE A 148 6.31 -2.55 2.74
N LEU A 149 5.72 -2.72 3.93
CA LEU A 149 4.39 -2.25 4.28
C LEU A 149 4.38 -0.71 4.33
N PRO A 150 3.48 -0.02 3.60
CA PRO A 150 3.25 1.42 3.75
C PRO A 150 2.65 1.75 5.11
N VAL A 151 3.50 2.02 6.10
CA VAL A 151 3.04 2.33 7.46
C VAL A 151 2.59 3.79 7.57
N ASP A 152 1.36 3.98 8.05
CA ASP A 152 0.83 5.27 8.49
C ASP A 152 0.25 5.19 9.91
N ALA A 153 -0.38 6.28 10.36
CA ALA A 153 -0.94 6.37 11.70
C ALA A 153 -2.05 5.33 12.00
N VAL A 154 -2.72 4.77 10.99
CA VAL A 154 -3.71 3.70 11.18
C VAL A 154 -3.01 2.40 11.54
N ILE A 155 -1.95 2.07 10.79
CA ILE A 155 -1.12 0.88 11.04
C ILE A 155 -0.37 1.02 12.36
N GLU A 156 0.25 2.17 12.64
CA GLU A 156 0.94 2.43 13.90
C GLU A 156 0.00 2.25 15.11
N ALA A 157 -1.25 2.73 15.02
CA ALA A 157 -2.24 2.54 16.07
C ALA A 157 -2.56 1.06 16.31
N ILE A 158 -2.65 0.22 15.26
CA ILE A 158 -2.88 -1.22 15.40
C ILE A 158 -1.73 -1.88 16.14
N PHE A 159 -0.49 -1.60 15.72
CA PHE A 159 0.68 -2.19 16.38
C PHE A 159 0.81 -1.72 17.83
N HIS A 160 0.51 -0.44 18.11
CA HIS A 160 0.44 0.07 19.48
C HIS A 160 -0.66 -0.60 20.32
N ARG A 161 -1.80 -0.95 19.71
CA ARG A 161 -2.87 -1.72 20.38
C ARG A 161 -2.44 -3.15 20.70
N ILE A 162 -1.62 -3.77 19.84
CA ILE A 162 -1.07 -5.12 20.06
C ILE A 162 -0.01 -5.11 21.18
N ASP A 163 0.89 -4.13 21.16
CA ASP A 163 1.93 -3.94 22.16
C ASP A 163 2.19 -2.44 22.38
N PRO A 164 1.62 -1.85 23.46
CA PRO A 164 1.77 -0.43 23.73
C PRO A 164 3.15 -0.06 24.30
N THR A 165 3.95 -1.04 24.72
CA THR A 165 5.29 -0.80 25.30
C THR A 165 6.30 -0.36 24.25
N ILE A 166 6.05 -0.69 22.98
CA ILE A 166 6.92 -0.35 21.86
C ILE A 166 6.41 0.94 21.21
N LYS A 167 7.30 1.94 21.12
CA LYS A 167 7.08 3.09 20.23
C LYS A 167 7.25 2.65 18.77
N TRP A 168 6.16 2.20 18.16
CA TRP A 168 6.11 1.74 16.77
C TRP A 168 6.34 2.88 15.78
N ASN A 169 6.91 2.52 14.63
CA ASN A 169 7.09 3.37 13.46
C ASN A 169 7.32 2.48 12.24
N PHE A 170 7.41 3.10 11.05
CA PHE A 170 7.69 2.41 9.78
C PHE A 170 8.79 1.35 9.88
N HIS A 171 9.96 1.70 10.42
CA HIS A 171 11.12 0.82 10.46
C HIS A 171 10.93 -0.37 11.40
N LYS A 172 10.39 -0.13 12.60
CA LYS A 172 10.19 -1.20 13.59
C LYS A 172 9.13 -2.21 13.15
N ILE A 173 8.04 -1.71 12.55
CA ILE A 173 6.98 -2.57 12.03
C ILE A 173 7.50 -3.42 10.87
N ASN A 174 8.13 -2.79 9.87
CA ASN A 174 8.67 -3.54 8.73
C ASN A 174 9.76 -4.52 9.15
N LYS A 175 10.68 -4.14 10.05
CA LYS A 175 11.70 -5.06 10.58
C LYS A 175 11.08 -6.27 11.26
N LEU A 176 10.05 -6.06 12.08
CA LEU A 176 9.35 -7.15 12.74
C LEU A 176 8.70 -8.08 11.73
N LEU A 177 7.94 -7.54 10.77
CA LEU A 177 7.19 -8.35 9.81
C LEU A 177 8.14 -9.10 8.87
N GLN A 178 9.16 -8.45 8.32
CA GLN A 178 10.16 -9.07 7.43
C GLN A 178 10.99 -10.16 8.12
N HIS A 179 11.11 -10.12 9.46
CA HIS A 179 11.77 -11.19 10.20
C HIS A 179 10.90 -12.43 10.37
N ASN A 180 9.57 -12.29 10.29
CA ASN A 180 8.61 -13.37 10.60
C ASN A 180 7.83 -13.86 9.38
N TYR A 181 7.83 -13.11 8.27
CA TYR A 181 6.98 -13.35 7.12
C TYR A 181 7.76 -13.17 5.81
N SER A 182 7.38 -13.97 4.81
CA SER A 182 7.91 -13.88 3.45
C SER A 182 7.50 -12.60 2.74
N SER A 183 8.19 -12.28 1.65
CA SER A 183 7.92 -11.10 0.83
C SER A 183 6.53 -11.12 0.18
N GLU A 184 5.99 -12.30 -0.12
CA GLU A 184 4.61 -12.45 -0.58
C GLU A 184 3.59 -12.17 0.54
N GLU A 185 3.87 -12.62 1.77
CA GLU A 185 3.04 -12.31 2.94
C GLU A 185 3.12 -10.84 3.32
N MET A 186 4.27 -10.18 3.11
CA MET A 186 4.42 -8.74 3.31
C MET A 186 3.44 -7.93 2.44
N GLU A 187 3.07 -8.42 1.25
CA GLU A 187 2.06 -7.76 0.42
C GLU A 187 0.64 -7.87 1.01
N VAL A 188 0.33 -9.00 1.66
CA VAL A 188 -0.95 -9.23 2.38
C VAL A 188 -1.11 -8.23 3.52
N TRP A 189 -0.02 -7.93 4.23
CA TRP A 189 -0.05 -7.08 5.42
C TRP A 189 -0.58 -5.67 5.18
N ASP A 190 -0.61 -5.17 3.94
CA ASP A 190 -1.19 -3.86 3.62
C ASP A 190 -2.73 -3.88 3.55
N ASP A 191 -3.37 -5.06 3.47
CA ASP A 191 -4.81 -5.21 3.72
C ASP A 191 -5.20 -4.74 5.14
N LEU A 192 -4.22 -4.71 6.06
CA LEU A 192 -4.39 -4.17 7.41
C LEU A 192 -4.80 -2.69 7.40
N TRP A 193 -4.42 -1.92 6.37
CA TRP A 193 -4.80 -0.51 6.26
C TRP A 193 -6.32 -0.38 6.11
N PHE A 194 -6.94 -1.18 5.23
CA PHE A 194 -8.39 -1.16 5.02
C PHE A 194 -9.14 -1.48 6.31
N TRP A 195 -8.79 -2.60 6.94
CA TRP A 195 -9.43 -3.04 8.18
C TRP A 195 -9.20 -2.06 9.32
N GLY A 196 -7.98 -1.53 9.44
CA GLY A 196 -7.66 -0.50 10.42
C GLY A 196 -8.43 0.80 10.20
N PHE A 197 -8.56 1.24 8.96
CA PHE A 197 -9.16 2.52 8.64
C PHE A 197 -10.63 2.53 9.08
N ILE A 198 -11.41 1.53 8.65
CA ILE A 198 -12.85 1.42 8.94
C ILE A 198 -13.15 0.95 10.38
N ASN A 199 -12.15 0.52 11.15
CA ASN A 199 -12.30 0.07 12.54
C ASN A 199 -11.62 0.99 13.57
N GLN A 200 -11.37 2.24 13.21
CA GLN A 200 -10.78 3.23 14.11
C GLN A 200 -11.55 4.55 14.07
N ARG A 201 -11.78 5.17 15.23
CA ARG A 201 -12.33 6.52 15.37
C ARG A 201 -11.34 7.44 16.09
N GLY A 202 -11.28 8.71 15.69
CA GLY A 202 -10.32 9.69 16.21
C GLY A 202 -8.97 9.70 15.48
N SER A 203 -7.95 10.26 16.13
CA SER A 203 -6.60 10.50 15.59
C SER A 203 -5.50 10.05 16.55
N GLY A 204 -4.27 9.89 16.05
CA GLY A 204 -3.11 9.54 16.88
C GLY A 204 -3.14 8.10 17.40
N LEU A 205 -2.53 7.87 18.57
CA LEU A 205 -2.48 6.57 19.24
C LEU A 205 -3.66 6.32 20.19
N THR A 206 -4.43 7.36 20.52
CA THR A 206 -5.61 7.31 21.41
C THR A 206 -6.90 6.96 20.64
N ARG A 207 -6.77 6.37 19.46
CA ARG A 207 -7.92 5.99 18.62
C ARG A 207 -8.74 4.92 19.32
N GLU A 208 -10.04 5.07 19.20
CA GLU A 208 -10.99 4.03 19.61
C GLU A 208 -11.09 2.97 18.52
N PHE A 209 -10.99 1.70 18.91
CA PHE A 209 -11.10 0.55 18.02
C PHE A 209 -12.56 0.08 17.97
N VAL A 210 -13.30 0.60 17.00
CA VAL A 210 -14.74 0.36 16.82
C VAL A 210 -15.10 0.44 15.34
N TRP A 211 -16.10 -0.34 14.91
CA TRP A 211 -16.68 -0.23 13.58
C TRP A 211 -17.10 1.22 13.31
N ASN A 212 -16.53 1.82 12.27
CA ASN A 212 -16.74 3.20 11.88
C ASN A 212 -17.37 3.25 10.49
N GLU A 213 -18.69 3.13 10.47
CA GLU A 213 -19.47 3.13 9.23
C GLU A 213 -19.27 4.40 8.40
N SER A 214 -19.12 5.58 9.03
CA SER A 214 -18.87 6.84 8.30
C SER A 214 -17.59 6.77 7.47
N LYS A 215 -16.54 6.11 7.98
CA LYS A 215 -15.31 5.90 7.21
C LYS A 215 -15.49 4.89 6.09
N TYR A 216 -16.32 3.87 6.28
CA TYR A 216 -16.67 2.96 5.20
C TYR A 216 -17.40 3.68 4.05
N TRP A 217 -18.34 4.57 4.39
CA TRP A 217 -19.02 5.43 3.41
C TRP A 217 -18.08 6.41 2.69
N ALA A 218 -17.03 6.87 3.37
CA ALA A 218 -16.02 7.76 2.79
C ALA A 218 -15.12 7.08 1.74
N LEU A 219 -15.02 5.74 1.74
CA LEU A 219 -14.28 4.99 0.72
C LEU A 219 -15.16 4.84 -0.51
N LEU A 220 -14.92 5.63 -1.57
CA LEU A 220 -15.76 5.63 -2.77
C LEU A 220 -15.87 4.24 -3.42
N GLU A 221 -14.80 3.44 -3.33
CA GLU A 221 -14.58 2.20 -4.07
C GLU A 221 -15.25 0.98 -3.43
N THR A 222 -15.78 1.11 -2.22
CA THR A 222 -16.49 0.02 -1.53
C THR A 222 -17.93 -0.08 -2.01
N GLU A 223 -18.49 -1.29 -1.96
CA GLU A 223 -19.89 -1.55 -2.34
C GLU A 223 -20.85 -1.09 -1.25
N LYS A 224 -21.84 -0.27 -1.61
CA LYS A 224 -22.72 0.42 -0.63
C LYS A 224 -24.09 -0.23 -0.45
N ASN A 225 -24.28 -1.47 -0.91
CA ASN A 225 -25.53 -2.17 -0.66
C ASN A 225 -25.59 -2.63 0.81
N SER A 226 -26.81 -2.76 1.34
CA SER A 226 -27.02 -3.06 2.76
C SER A 226 -26.49 -4.43 3.18
N VAL A 227 -26.56 -5.42 2.31
CA VAL A 227 -26.10 -6.80 2.56
C VAL A 227 -24.58 -6.82 2.79
N VAL A 228 -23.82 -6.15 1.92
CA VAL A 228 -22.36 -6.08 1.99
C VAL A 228 -21.92 -5.20 3.16
N ILE A 229 -22.65 -4.13 3.48
CA ILE A 229 -22.35 -3.32 4.68
C ILE A 229 -22.47 -4.17 5.95
N GLU A 230 -23.55 -4.95 6.09
CA GLU A 230 -23.72 -5.80 7.27
C GLU A 230 -22.65 -6.91 7.31
N GLU A 231 -22.28 -7.48 6.17
CA GLU A 231 -21.17 -8.43 6.08
C GLU A 231 -19.85 -7.81 6.54
N ILE A 232 -19.48 -6.63 6.02
CA ILE A 232 -18.27 -5.90 6.43
C ILE A 232 -18.29 -5.56 7.92
N LYS A 233 -19.44 -5.20 8.47
CA LYS A 233 -19.61 -4.94 9.89
C LYS A 233 -19.36 -6.19 10.73
N LEU A 234 -19.89 -7.35 10.34
CA LEU A 234 -19.61 -8.62 11.01
C LEU A 234 -18.11 -8.98 10.96
N LYS A 235 -17.46 -8.81 9.80
CA LYS A 235 -16.00 -9.02 9.67
C LYS A 235 -15.18 -8.01 10.46
N SER A 236 -15.66 -6.78 10.56
CA SER A 236 -15.08 -5.74 11.41
C SER A 236 -15.12 -6.11 12.89
N LEU A 237 -16.22 -6.69 13.36
CA LEU A 237 -16.30 -7.22 14.74
C LEU A 237 -15.32 -8.37 14.97
N GLN A 238 -15.16 -9.27 13.99
CA GLN A 238 -14.14 -10.33 14.04
C GLN A 238 -12.73 -9.73 14.13
N PHE A 239 -12.38 -8.78 13.26
CA PHE A 239 -11.10 -8.08 13.28
C PHE A 239 -10.81 -7.42 14.64
N LEU A 240 -11.78 -6.69 15.18
CA LEU A 240 -11.67 -6.03 16.48
C LEU A 240 -11.44 -7.02 17.63
N SER A 241 -12.08 -8.19 17.58
CA SER A 241 -11.90 -9.25 18.58
C SER A 241 -10.47 -9.79 18.64
N LEU A 242 -9.74 -9.77 17.51
CA LEU A 242 -8.32 -10.19 17.45
C LEU A 242 -7.40 -9.18 18.13
N LEU A 243 -7.76 -7.89 18.07
CA LEU A 243 -6.97 -6.81 18.64
C LEU A 243 -7.19 -6.64 20.14
N ASN A 244 -8.40 -6.91 20.60
CA ASN A 244 -8.71 -6.87 22.03
C ASN A 244 -8.04 -8.05 22.76
N PRO A 245 -7.45 -7.83 23.95
CA PRO A 245 -7.20 -8.95 24.86
C PRO A 245 -8.54 -9.61 25.18
N LYS A 246 -8.60 -10.95 25.25
CA LYS A 246 -9.71 -11.59 25.99
C LYS A 246 -9.74 -10.92 27.37
N GLN A 247 -10.90 -10.38 27.74
CA GLN A 247 -11.15 -9.97 29.13
C GLN A 247 -10.97 -11.18 30.04
#